data_AF-A0AAN9EU06-F1
#
_entry.id   AF-A0AAN9EU06-F1
#
_cell.length_a   1.000
_cell.length_b   1.000
_cell.length_c   1.000
_cell.angle_alpha   90.00
_cell.angle_beta   90.00
_cell.angle_gamma   90.00
#
_symmetry.space_group_name_H-M   'P 1'
#
loop_
_entity.id
_entity.type
_entity.pdbx_description
1 polymer ?
#
loop_
_entity_poly.entity_id
_entity_poly.type
_entity_poly.pdbx_seq_one_letter_code
_entity_poly.pdbx_strand_id
1 'polypeptide(L)'
;MKLQDYGKCPSGDRDVQFRVTRVTLEPMMRSMAQISQQLVVPINRVVVINLKLQDTTSTGETEVKFQVSKDTLGSMLRSMNYIREQL
;
A
#
# COMPACT_ATOMS: atom_id res chain seq x y z
N MET A 1 6.68 2.02 38.36
CA MET A 1 6.35 1.91 36.91
C MET A 1 7.59 2.36 36.16
N LYS A 2 8.27 1.47 35.43
CA LYS A 2 9.56 1.78 34.77
C LYS A 2 9.29 2.52 33.47
N LEU A 3 9.78 3.75 33.39
CA LEU A 3 9.95 4.48 32.13
C LEU A 3 11.05 3.74 31.35
N GLN A 4 10.69 3.03 30.29
CA GLN A 4 11.68 2.52 29.34
C GLN A 4 11.89 3.59 28.27
N ASP A 5 13.14 4.02 28.15
CA ASP A 5 13.69 4.84 27.09
C ASP A 5 13.14 4.42 25.72
N TYR A 6 12.37 5.31 25.10
CA TYR A 6 11.98 5.24 23.69
C TYR A 6 13.17 5.69 22.80
N GLY A 7 14.36 5.18 23.10
CA GLY A 7 15.64 5.52 22.46
C GLY A 7 16.26 4.34 21.71
N LYS A 8 15.46 3.31 21.39
CA LYS A 8 15.93 2.11 20.71
C LYS A 8 14.90 1.69 19.68
N CYS A 9 15.03 2.19 18.44
CA CYS A 9 14.39 1.57 17.29
C CYS A 9 14.99 0.16 17.15
N PRO A 10 14.26 -0.92 17.45
CA PRO A 10 14.72 -2.23 17.07
C PRO A 10 14.32 -2.45 15.60
N SER A 11 15.25 -2.97 14.81
CA SER A 11 14.93 -3.66 13.55
C SER A 11 14.50 -2.79 12.36
N GLY A 12 15.48 -2.38 11.56
CA GLY A 12 15.38 -2.46 10.10
C GLY A 12 14.15 -1.81 9.44
N ASP A 13 13.85 -0.56 9.78
CA ASP A 13 13.00 0.26 8.92
C ASP A 13 13.68 0.39 7.55
N ARG A 14 13.24 -0.44 6.61
CA ARG A 14 13.60 -0.31 5.21
C ARG A 14 12.66 0.72 4.62
N ASP A 15 13.16 1.92 4.38
CA ASP A 15 12.44 2.92 3.60
C ASP A 15 12.21 2.36 2.19
N VAL A 16 10.95 2.08 1.88
CA VAL A 16 10.55 1.62 0.55
C VAL A 16 10.25 2.85 -0.29
N GLN A 17 11.13 3.17 -1.24
CA GLN A 17 10.88 4.25 -2.20
C GLN A 17 9.98 3.75 -3.33
N PHE A 18 8.71 4.20 -3.33
CA PHE A 18 7.78 3.91 -4.41
C PHE A 18 7.94 4.95 -5.54
N ARG A 19 8.34 4.51 -6.74
CA ARG A 19 8.29 5.37 -7.92
C ARG A 19 6.88 5.32 -8.52
N VAL A 20 6.07 6.29 -8.18
CA VAL A 20 4.74 6.47 -8.77
C VAL A 20 4.83 7.51 -9.89
N THR A 21 4.42 7.14 -11.10
CA THR A 21 4.31 8.08 -12.23
C THR A 21 2.85 8.32 -12.59
N ARG A 22 2.55 9.49 -13.17
CA ARG A 22 1.19 9.81 -13.63
C ARG A 22 0.62 8.74 -14.58
N VAL A 23 1.47 8.21 -15.47
CA VAL A 23 1.10 7.19 -16.46
C VAL A 23 0.75 5.85 -15.80
N THR A 24 1.49 5.45 -14.76
CA THR A 24 1.24 4.18 -14.04
C THR A 24 0.11 4.28 -13.02
N LEU A 25 -0.16 5.49 -12.52
CA LEU A 25 -1.07 5.71 -11.40
C LEU A 25 -2.55 5.59 -11.83
N GLU A 26 -2.91 6.17 -12.98
CA GLU A 26 -4.28 6.15 -13.49
C GLU A 26 -4.88 4.73 -13.70
N PRO A 27 -4.21 3.80 -14.40
CA PRO A 27 -4.73 2.44 -14.59
C PRO A 27 -4.79 1.65 -13.27
N MET A 28 -3.86 1.89 -12.34
CA MET A 28 -3.87 1.27 -11.01
C MET A 28 -5.08 1.72 -10.20
N MET A 29 -5.35 3.02 -10.15
CA MET A 29 -6.50 3.58 -9.45
C MET A 29 -7.83 3.07 -10.00
N ARG A 30 -7.96 2.98 -11.33
CA ARG A 30 -9.17 2.44 -11.98
C ARG A 30 -9.44 0.99 -11.54
N SER A 31 -8.39 0.16 -11.55
CA SER A 31 -8.48 -1.24 -11.13
C SER A 31 -8.92 -1.36 -9.66
N MET A 32 -8.31 -0.58 -8.77
CA MET A 32 -8.67 -0.58 -7.34
C MET A 32 -10.10 -0.07 -7.09
N ALA A 33 -10.57 0.92 -7.85
CA ALA A 33 -11.95 1.42 -7.76
C ALA A 33 -12.97 0.35 -8.18
N GLN A 34 -12.70 -0.38 -9.26
CA GLN A 34 -13.53 -1.50 -9.70
C GLN A 34 -13.56 -2.63 -8.66
N ILE A 35 -12.41 -2.97 -8.07
CA ILE A 35 -12.33 -3.96 -7.00
C ILE A 35 -13.14 -3.50 -5.78
N SER A 36 -13.03 -2.22 -5.38
CA SER A 36 -13.80 -1.67 -4.26
C SER A 36 -15.31 -1.75 -4.46
N GLN A 37 -15.80 -1.65 -5.70
CA GLN A 37 -17.21 -1.82 -6.03
C GLN A 37 -17.65 -3.30 -5.94
N GLN A 38 -16.78 -4.24 -6.28
CA GLN A 38 -17.05 -5.69 -6.17
C GLN A 38 -17.10 -6.19 -4.71
N LEU A 39 -16.52 -5.42 -3.78
CA LEU A 39 -16.59 -5.69 -2.34
C LEU A 39 -17.90 -5.25 -1.67
N VAL A 40 -18.85 -4.68 -2.42
CA VAL A 40 -20.11 -4.12 -1.89
C VAL A 40 -21.13 -5.20 -1.48
N VAL A 41 -20.94 -6.48 -1.85
CA VAL A 41 -21.96 -7.55 -1.69
C VAL A 41 -21.37 -8.85 -1.10
N PRO A 42 -22.05 -9.53 -0.15
CA PRO A 42 -22.14 -9.22 1.28
C PRO A 42 -20.89 -9.63 2.12
N ILE A 43 -20.78 -8.94 3.27
CA ILE A 43 -19.98 -9.08 4.51
C ILE A 43 -18.77 -10.05 4.50
N ASN A 44 -17.56 -9.47 4.71
CA ASN A 44 -16.25 -10.09 4.97
C ASN A 44 -15.39 -10.50 3.76
N ARG A 45 -15.57 -9.88 2.59
CA ARG A 45 -14.58 -10.02 1.52
C ARG A 45 -13.38 -9.10 1.78
N VAL A 46 -12.19 -9.69 1.79
CA VAL A 46 -10.90 -8.99 1.81
C VAL A 46 -10.22 -9.17 0.46
N VAL A 47 -9.44 -8.17 0.04
CA VAL A 47 -8.63 -8.24 -1.18
C VAL A 47 -7.20 -8.52 -0.80
N VAL A 48 -6.55 -9.41 -1.54
CA VAL A 48 -5.11 -9.62 -1.41
C VAL A 48 -4.39 -8.72 -2.41
N ILE A 49 -3.63 -7.75 -1.90
CA ILE A 49 -2.71 -6.92 -2.69
C ILE A 49 -1.31 -7.51 -2.53
N ASN A 50 -0.69 -7.90 -3.65
CA ASN A 50 0.69 -8.33 -3.68
C ASN A 50 1.56 -7.19 -4.20
N LEU A 51 2.50 -6.72 -3.40
CA LEU A 51 3.48 -5.72 -3.80
C LEU A 51 4.85 -6.38 -3.90
N LYS A 52 5.48 -6.23 -5.08
CA LYS A 52 6.87 -6.62 -5.29
C LYS A 52 7.74 -5.40 -5.17
N LEU A 53 8.65 -5.45 -4.23
CA LEU A 53 9.63 -4.41 -3.98
C LEU A 53 10.95 -4.89 -4.58
N GLN A 54 11.42 -4.15 -5.58
CA GLN A 54 12.74 -4.34 -6.13
C GLN A 54 13.67 -3.37 -5.41
N ASP A 55 14.63 -3.91 -4.66
CA ASP A 55 15.70 -3.12 -4.09
C ASP A 55 16.65 -2.72 -5.22
N THR A 56 16.95 -1.43 -5.37
CA THR A 56 17.89 -0.96 -6.40
C THR A 56 19.34 -1.32 -6.07
N THR A 57 19.60 -1.78 -4.84
CA THR A 57 20.94 -2.07 -4.31
C THR A 57 21.20 -3.56 -4.08
N SER A 58 20.16 -4.40 -4.03
CA SER A 58 20.28 -5.85 -3.87
C SER A 58 19.46 -6.59 -4.91
N THR A 59 19.97 -7.71 -5.41
CA THR A 59 19.30 -8.53 -6.46
C THR A 59 18.06 -9.28 -5.94
N GLY A 60 17.62 -9.02 -4.71
CA GLY A 60 16.49 -9.67 -4.08
C GLY A 60 15.18 -8.90 -4.29
N GLU A 61 14.17 -9.56 -4.82
CA GLU A 61 12.79 -9.06 -4.77
C GLU A 61 12.18 -9.39 -3.41
N THR A 62 11.62 -8.39 -2.72
CA THR A 62 10.80 -8.61 -1.52
C THR A 62 9.33 -8.55 -1.91
N GLU A 63 8.59 -9.65 -1.73
CA GLU A 63 7.14 -9.68 -1.94
C GLU A 63 6.41 -9.50 -0.60
N VAL A 64 5.49 -8.54 -0.55
CA VAL A 64 4.62 -8.32 0.61
C VAL A 64 3.17 -8.47 0.18
N LYS A 65 2.39 -9.25 0.94
CA LYS A 65 0.98 -9.54 0.68
C LYS A 65 0.11 -8.92 1.75
N PHE A 66 -0.80 -8.05 1.35
CA PHE A 66 -1.71 -7.35 2.25
C PHE A 66 -3.13 -7.83 2.02
N GLN A 67 -3.82 -8.22 3.08
CA GLN A 67 -5.27 -8.36 3.05
C GLN A 67 -5.89 -7.01 3.44
N VAL A 68 -6.67 -6.42 2.54
CA VAL A 68 -7.32 -5.12 2.77
C VAL A 68 -8.83 -5.26 2.72
N SER A 69 -9.51 -4.55 3.63
CA SER A 69 -10.96 -4.41 3.58
C SER A 69 -11.37 -3.36 2.55
N LYS A 70 -12.67 -3.25 2.29
CA LYS A 70 -13.25 -2.19 1.45
C LYS A 70 -12.88 -0.79 1.96
N ASP A 71 -12.96 -0.55 3.26
CA ASP A 71 -12.70 0.76 3.85
C ASP A 71 -11.22 1.16 3.76
N THR A 72 -10.32 0.18 3.97
CA THR A 72 -8.88 0.36 3.79
C THR A 72 -8.55 0.64 2.33
N LEU A 73 -9.12 -0.14 1.39
CA LEU A 73 -8.93 0.08 -0.05
C LEU A 73 -9.49 1.44 -0.50
N GLY A 74 -10.64 1.85 0.03
CA GLY A 74 -11.23 3.17 -0.22
C GLY A 74 -10.34 4.32 0.29
N SER A 75 -9.68 4.13 1.44
CA SER A 75 -8.72 5.11 1.97
C SER A 75 -7.47 5.21 1.09
N MET A 76 -6.95 4.08 0.63
CA MET A 76 -5.84 4.05 -0.33
C MET A 76 -6.17 4.78 -1.64
N LEU A 77 -7.38 4.57 -2.19
CA LEU A 77 -7.83 5.27 -3.40
C LEU A 77 -7.85 6.79 -3.23
N ARG A 78 -8.31 7.29 -2.07
CA ARG A 78 -8.31 8.73 -1.78
C ARG A 78 -6.89 9.29 -1.68
N SER A 79 -5.99 8.61 -0.97
CA SER A 79 -4.58 9.02 -0.86
C SER A 79 -3.88 9.01 -2.21
N MET A 80 -4.12 8.00 -3.05
CA MET A 80 -3.55 7.94 -4.39
C MET A 80 -4.10 9.04 -5.30
N ASN A 81 -5.36 9.42 -5.14
CA ASN A 81 -5.92 10.56 -5.87
C ASN A 81 -5.23 11.86 -5.47
N TYR A 82 -4.98 12.06 -4.18
CA TYR A 82 -4.24 13.22 -3.68
C TYR A 82 -2.80 13.29 -4.19
N ILE A 83 -2.12 12.13 -4.31
CA ILE A 83 -0.79 12.05 -4.92
C ILE A 83 -0.85 12.40 -6.41
N ARG A 84 -1.84 11.88 -7.14
CA ARG A 84 -2.03 12.16 -8.56
C ARG A 84 -2.12 13.64 -8.88
N GLU A 85 -2.84 14.40 -8.05
CA GLU A 85 -3.00 15.85 -8.23
C GLU A 85 -1.71 16.65 -7.95
N GLN A 86 -0.74 16.06 -7.26
CA GLN A 86 0.56 16.68 -6.94
C GLN A 86 1.70 16.26 -7.86
N LEU A 87 1.46 15.32 -8.78
CA LEU A 87 2.41 14.83 -9.78
C LEU A 87 2.20 15.52 -11.14
#